data_AF-A0A5P0JJQ5-F1
#
_entry.id   AF-A0A5P0JJQ5-F1
#
_cell.length_a   1.000
_cell.length_b   1.000
_cell.length_c   1.000
_cell.angle_alpha   90.00
_cell.angle_beta   90.00
_cell.angle_gamma   90.00
#
_symmetry.space_group_name_H-M   'P 1'
#
loop_
_entity.id
_entity.type
_entity.pdbx_description
1 polymer ?
#
loop_
_entity_poly.entity_id
_entity_poly.type
_entity_poly.pdbx_seq_one_letter_code
_entity_poly.pdbx_strand_id
1 'polypeptide(L)'
;MIVIEDLKVSNMSKSAAGTVSQPGRNVRAKSGLNRTILDQGWYEMRRQLEYKQLWRGGQVLAVPPAYTSQRCACCGHTAKENRLSQSKFRCQACGYTANADVNGARNILAAGHAVLAC
;
A
#
# COMPACT_ATOMS: atom_id res chain seq x y z
N MET A 1 -13.09 -12.83 2.58
CA MET A 1 -12.57 -11.76 1.68
C MET A 1 -11.24 -11.28 2.23
N ILE A 2 -10.25 -11.09 1.36
CA ILE A 2 -9.01 -10.37 1.68
C ILE A 2 -9.05 -9.04 0.92
N VAL A 3 -8.62 -7.95 1.54
CA VAL A 3 -8.50 -6.65 0.88
C VAL A 3 -7.04 -6.22 0.92
N ILE A 4 -6.52 -5.80 -0.22
CA ILE A 4 -5.14 -5.34 -0.37
C ILE A 4 -5.10 -3.98 -1.07
N GLU A 5 -3.99 -3.29 -0.93
CA GLU A 5 -3.72 -2.10 -1.72
C GLU A 5 -3.42 -2.46 -3.18
N ASP A 6 -3.98 -1.70 -4.11
CA ASP A 6 -3.73 -1.80 -5.55
C ASP A 6 -2.41 -1.11 -5.92
N LEU A 7 -1.32 -1.62 -5.36
CA LEU A 7 0.03 -1.15 -5.67
C LEU A 7 0.36 -1.45 -7.13
N LYS A 8 0.65 -0.40 -7.90
CA LYS A 8 1.05 -0.51 -9.31
C LYS A 8 2.53 -0.88 -9.40
N VAL A 9 2.87 -2.11 -8.98
CA VAL A 9 4.26 -2.61 -8.88
C VAL A 9 5.04 -2.39 -10.17
N SER A 10 4.45 -2.66 -11.33
CA SER A 10 5.07 -2.45 -12.64
C SER A 10 5.44 -0.99 -12.91
N ASN A 11 4.62 -0.02 -12.47
CA ASN A 11 4.93 1.40 -12.54
C ASN A 11 6.00 1.79 -11.52
N MET A 12 5.92 1.24 -10.31
CA MET A 12 6.86 1.52 -9.22
C MET A 12 8.27 0.99 -9.51
N SER A 13 8.42 -0.08 -10.28
CA SER A 13 9.71 -0.68 -10.63
C SER A 13 10.25 -0.26 -12.00
N LYS A 14 9.62 0.70 -12.70
CA LYS A 14 10.14 1.24 -13.96
C LYS A 14 11.55 1.80 -13.79
N SER A 15 12.40 1.62 -14.79
CA SER A 15 13.72 2.25 -14.84
C SER A 15 13.61 3.78 -14.76
N ALA A 16 14.66 4.43 -14.27
CA ALA A 16 14.78 5.88 -14.34
C ALA A 16 14.73 6.34 -15.81
N ALA A 17 14.20 7.55 -16.04
CA ALA A 17 14.17 8.14 -17.37
C ALA A 17 15.59 8.40 -17.92
N GLY A 18 15.71 8.49 -19.24
CA GLY A 18 16.97 8.71 -19.95
C GLY A 18 17.49 7.45 -20.63
N THR A 19 18.69 7.55 -21.21
CA THR A 19 19.38 6.45 -21.90
C THR A 19 20.71 6.16 -21.22
N VAL A 20 21.44 5.16 -21.71
CA VAL A 20 22.80 4.87 -21.22
C VAL A 20 23.76 6.03 -21.54
N SER A 21 23.62 6.66 -22.72
CA SER A 21 24.46 7.78 -23.14
C SER A 21 24.07 9.12 -22.49
N GLN A 22 22.81 9.30 -22.15
CA GLN A 22 22.29 10.49 -21.48
C GLN A 22 21.39 10.07 -20.30
N PRO A 23 21.99 9.73 -19.15
CA PRO A 23 21.24 9.25 -18.00
C PRO A 23 20.40 10.37 -17.38
N GLY A 24 19.22 10.00 -16.87
CA GLY A 24 18.40 10.90 -16.07
C GLY A 24 18.96 11.14 -14.67
N ARG A 25 18.14 11.74 -13.80
CA ARG A 25 18.50 12.02 -12.41
C ARG A 25 18.27 10.81 -11.51
N ASN A 26 19.08 10.68 -10.45
CA ASN A 26 18.91 9.68 -9.39
C ASN A 26 18.88 8.21 -9.88
N VAL A 27 19.51 7.89 -11.02
CA VAL A 27 19.50 6.54 -11.63
C VAL A 27 19.93 5.44 -10.65
N ARG A 28 21.03 5.64 -9.92
CA ARG A 28 21.54 4.66 -8.94
C ARG A 28 20.56 4.43 -7.78
N ALA A 29 20.01 5.51 -7.23
CA ALA A 29 19.02 5.42 -6.14
C ALA A 29 17.75 4.70 -6.62
N LYS A 30 17.27 5.03 -7.83
CA LYS A 30 16.11 4.39 -8.45
C LYS A 30 16.34 2.89 -8.70
N SER A 31 17.51 2.53 -9.23
CA SER A 31 17.90 1.13 -9.43
C SER A 31 17.92 0.35 -8.12
N GLY A 32 18.49 0.92 -7.05
CA GLY A 32 18.48 0.33 -5.72
C GLY A 32 17.07 0.08 -5.19
N LEU A 33 16.18 1.08 -5.29
CA LEU A 33 14.77 0.94 -4.90
C LEU A 33 14.04 -0.12 -5.73
N ASN A 34 14.24 -0.14 -7.04
CA ASN A 34 13.62 -1.13 -7.92
C ASN A 34 14.03 -2.55 -7.54
N ARG A 35 15.32 -2.76 -7.23
CA ARG A 35 15.81 -4.06 -6.76
C ARG A 35 15.07 -4.51 -5.50
N THR A 36 14.93 -3.64 -4.49
CA THR A 36 14.20 -3.98 -3.27
C THR A 36 12.73 -4.28 -3.53
N ILE A 37 12.05 -3.50 -4.39
CA ILE A 37 10.64 -3.76 -4.73
C ILE A 37 10.46 -5.12 -5.41
N LEU A 38 11.36 -5.47 -6.34
CA LEU A 38 11.29 -6.74 -7.07
C LEU A 38 11.63 -7.93 -6.18
N ASP A 39 12.61 -7.79 -5.29
CA ASP A 39 13.02 -8.82 -4.33
C ASP A 39 11.91 -9.19 -3.34
N GLN A 40 11.06 -8.24 -2.95
CA GLN A 40 9.92 -8.49 -2.08
C GLN A 40 8.77 -9.26 -2.76
N GLY A 41 8.75 -9.37 -4.10
CA GLY A 41 7.78 -10.22 -4.81
C GLY A 41 6.31 -9.82 -4.65
N TRP A 42 5.98 -8.54 -4.43
CA TRP A 42 4.60 -8.10 -4.15
C TRP A 42 3.57 -8.50 -5.21
N TYR A 43 3.96 -8.50 -6.49
CA TYR A 43 3.09 -8.99 -7.57
C TYR A 43 2.75 -10.47 -7.40
N GLU A 44 3.78 -11.29 -7.14
CA GLU A 44 3.62 -12.73 -6.95
C GLU A 44 2.80 -13.03 -5.69
N MET A 45 3.01 -12.28 -4.61
CA MET A 45 2.19 -12.38 -3.39
C MET A 45 0.71 -12.15 -3.69
N ARG A 46 0.37 -11.07 -4.43
CA ARG A 46 -1.01 -10.80 -4.86
C ARG A 46 -1.58 -11.95 -5.69
N ARG A 47 -0.83 -12.42 -6.70
CA ARG A 47 -1.26 -13.52 -7.58
C ARG A 47 -1.55 -14.80 -6.79
N GLN A 48 -0.69 -15.15 -5.83
CA GLN A 48 -0.88 -16.32 -4.98
C GLN A 48 -2.11 -16.17 -4.06
N LEU A 49 -2.32 -14.98 -3.49
CA LEU A 49 -3.52 -14.71 -2.70
C LEU A 49 -4.80 -14.86 -3.53
N GLU A 50 -4.83 -14.28 -4.73
CA GLU A 50 -5.97 -14.39 -5.66
C GLU A 50 -6.23 -15.86 -6.02
N TYR A 51 -5.20 -16.59 -6.40
CA TYR A 51 -5.29 -18.02 -6.69
C TYR A 51 -5.85 -18.84 -5.51
N LYS A 52 -5.27 -18.68 -4.32
CA LYS A 52 -5.67 -19.45 -3.14
C LYS A 52 -7.04 -19.07 -2.62
N GLN A 53 -7.43 -17.80 -2.73
CA GLN A 53 -8.79 -17.37 -2.39
C GLN A 53 -9.80 -17.96 -3.37
N LEU A 54 -9.55 -17.88 -4.68
CA LEU A 54 -10.43 -18.48 -5.68
C LEU A 54 -10.65 -19.98 -5.44
N TRP A 55 -9.57 -20.72 -5.15
CA TRP A 55 -9.67 -22.14 -4.83
C TRP A 55 -10.56 -22.40 -3.58
N ARG A 56 -10.55 -21.51 -2.59
CA ARG A 56 -11.38 -21.64 -1.38
C ARG A 56 -12.78 -21.01 -1.52
N GLY A 57 -13.17 -20.57 -2.72
CA GLY A 57 -14.44 -19.86 -2.95
C GLY A 57 -14.48 -18.46 -2.35
N GLY A 58 -13.32 -17.89 -2.03
CA GLY A 58 -13.16 -16.52 -1.54
C GLY A 58 -12.72 -15.54 -2.63
N GLN A 59 -12.46 -14.30 -2.21
CA GLN A 59 -12.06 -13.21 -3.10
C GLN A 59 -10.96 -12.35 -2.48
N VAL A 60 -10.12 -11.79 -3.35
CA VAL A 60 -9.16 -10.71 -3.05
C VAL A 60 -9.62 -9.45 -3.75
N LEU A 61 -9.81 -8.38 -3.00
CA LEU A 61 -10.20 -7.08 -3.51
C LEU A 61 -9.02 -6.10 -3.42
N ALA A 62 -8.71 -5.42 -4.53
CA ALA A 62 -7.68 -4.40 -4.57
C ALA A 62 -8.32 -3.01 -4.47
N VAL A 63 -7.86 -2.19 -3.52
CA VAL A 63 -8.38 -0.82 -3.29
C VAL A 63 -7.30 0.23 -3.52
N PRO A 64 -7.64 1.48 -3.87
CA PRO A 64 -6.66 2.53 -4.01
C PRO A 64 -5.82 2.72 -2.74
N PRO A 65 -4.47 2.77 -2.82
CA PRO A 65 -3.59 2.89 -1.65
C PRO A 65 -3.57 4.31 -1.04
N ALA A 66 -4.27 5.27 -1.64
CA ALA A 66 -4.16 6.66 -1.25
C ALA A 66 -4.65 6.87 0.19
N TYR A 67 -3.80 7.49 1.01
CA TYR A 67 -4.10 7.92 2.38
C TYR A 67 -4.45 6.82 3.40
N THR A 68 -4.39 5.54 3.05
CA THR A 68 -4.68 4.39 3.93
C THR A 68 -3.83 4.39 5.21
N SER A 69 -2.58 4.86 5.12
CA SER A 69 -1.66 4.96 6.25
C SER A 69 -1.77 6.28 7.04
N GLN A 70 -2.52 7.26 6.53
CA GLN A 70 -2.65 8.61 7.12
C GLN A 70 -4.05 8.84 7.70
N ARG A 71 -5.07 8.17 7.16
CA ARG A 71 -6.44 8.23 7.66
C ARG A 71 -6.54 7.56 9.02
N CYS A 72 -7.28 8.16 9.94
CA CYS A 72 -7.61 7.53 11.21
C CYS A 72 -8.73 6.52 11.04
N ALA A 73 -8.51 5.27 11.43
CA ALA A 73 -9.54 4.24 11.40
C ALA A 73 -10.69 4.48 12.41
N CYS A 74 -10.46 5.32 13.43
CA CYS A 74 -11.47 5.66 14.44
C CYS A 74 -12.40 6.79 13.98
N CYS A 75 -11.85 7.93 13.52
CA CYS A 75 -12.66 9.12 13.20
C CYS A 75 -12.62 9.57 11.73
N GLY A 76 -11.83 8.91 10.87
CA GLY A 76 -11.70 9.25 9.45
C GLY A 76 -10.85 10.48 9.13
N HIS A 77 -10.36 11.23 10.14
CA HIS A 77 -9.47 12.36 9.92
C HIS A 77 -8.18 11.91 9.21
N THR A 78 -7.79 12.61 8.15
CA THR A 78 -6.63 12.27 7.31
C THR A 78 -5.61 13.39 7.39
N ALA A 79 -4.43 13.10 7.92
CA ALA A 79 -3.31 14.02 8.04
C ALA A 79 -2.00 13.25 7.97
N LYS A 80 -0.97 13.84 7.37
CA LYS A 80 0.36 13.21 7.25
C LYS A 80 0.98 12.98 8.62
N GLU A 81 0.73 13.91 9.53
CA GLU A 81 1.17 13.98 10.92
C GLU A 81 0.54 12.88 11.79
N ASN A 82 -0.46 12.15 11.28
CA ASN A 82 -1.03 11.03 12.00
C ASN A 82 -0.07 9.84 12.08
N ARG A 83 0.84 9.67 11.11
CA ARG A 83 1.86 8.60 11.09
C ARG A 83 3.19 9.15 11.59
N LEU A 84 3.51 8.88 12.85
CA LEU A 84 4.70 9.40 13.53
C LEU A 84 5.97 8.62 13.14
N SER A 85 5.85 7.32 12.91
CA SER A 85 6.96 6.47 12.48
C SER A 85 6.46 5.27 11.66
N GLN A 86 7.37 4.37 11.28
CA GLN A 86 6.99 3.12 10.61
C GLN A 86 5.95 2.34 11.43
N SER A 87 6.09 2.29 12.75
CA SER A 87 5.25 1.49 13.64
C SER A 87 4.28 2.29 14.50
N LYS A 88 4.42 3.62 14.64
CA LYS A 88 3.58 4.44 15.53
C LYS A 88 2.59 5.31 14.77
N PHE A 89 1.32 5.24 15.17
CA PHE A 89 0.23 6.09 14.68
C PHE A 89 -0.43 6.82 15.86
N ARG A 90 -0.72 8.12 15.68
CA ARG A 90 -1.53 8.93 16.60
C ARG A 90 -2.34 9.94 15.81
N CYS A 91 -3.66 9.85 15.88
CA CYS A 91 -4.54 10.81 15.22
C CYS A 91 -4.43 12.19 15.87
N GLN A 92 -4.22 13.23 15.07
CA GLN A 92 -4.15 14.61 15.53
C GLN A 92 -5.53 15.19 15.92
N ALA A 93 -6.62 14.60 15.43
CA ALA A 93 -7.98 15.08 15.72
C ALA A 93 -8.63 14.43 16.95
N CYS A 94 -8.57 13.09 17.05
CA CYS A 94 -9.24 12.35 18.13
C CYS A 94 -8.29 11.72 19.16
N GLY A 95 -6.97 11.87 18.98
CA GLY A 95 -5.97 11.30 19.88
C GLY A 95 -5.80 9.77 19.78
N TYR A 96 -6.58 9.07 18.95
CA TYR A 96 -6.49 7.62 18.76
C TYR A 96 -5.06 7.17 18.43
N THR A 97 -4.53 6.21 19.18
CA THR A 97 -3.20 5.63 18.99
C THR A 97 -3.29 4.16 18.58
N ALA A 98 -2.35 3.74 17.74
CA ALA A 98 -2.24 2.35 17.30
C ALA A 98 -0.85 2.07 16.74
N ASN A 99 -0.60 0.79 16.45
CA ASN A 99 0.43 0.45 15.47
C ASN A 99 -0.02 0.95 14.09
N ALA A 100 0.90 1.56 13.32
CA ALA A 100 0.58 2.14 12.03
C ALA A 100 0.08 1.11 11.00
N ASP A 101 0.63 -0.11 11.02
CA ASP A 101 0.22 -1.18 10.11
C ASP A 101 -1.18 -1.71 10.48
N VAL A 102 -1.51 -1.76 11.78
CA VAL A 102 -2.87 -2.12 12.26
C VAL A 102 -3.90 -1.06 11.84
N ASN A 103 -3.58 0.23 12.00
CA ASN A 103 -4.46 1.30 11.53
C ASN A 103 -4.64 1.26 10.00
N GLY A 104 -3.54 1.05 9.26
CA GLY A 104 -3.57 0.88 7.80
C GLY A 104 -4.45 -0.29 7.37
N ALA A 105 -4.29 -1.47 7.99
CA ALA A 105 -5.10 -2.65 7.69
C ALA A 105 -6.60 -2.41 7.92
N ARG A 106 -6.97 -1.70 8.99
CA ARG A 106 -8.38 -1.32 9.26
C ARG A 106 -8.93 -0.40 8.18
N ASN A 107 -8.16 0.59 7.73
CA ASN A 107 -8.58 1.49 6.66
C ASN A 107 -8.73 0.76 5.32
N ILE A 108 -7.81 -0.16 4.99
CA ILE A 108 -7.87 -0.98 3.78
C ILE A 108 -9.14 -1.84 3.79
N LEU A 109 -9.42 -2.52 4.91
CA LEU A 109 -10.63 -3.32 5.06
C LEU A 109 -11.90 -2.48 4.91
N ALA A 110 -11.95 -1.30 5.55
CA ALA A 110 -13.08 -0.38 5.44
C ALA A 110 -13.31 0.09 3.99
N ALA A 111 -12.24 0.41 3.25
CA ALA A 111 -12.34 0.75 1.84
C ALA A 111 -12.88 -0.42 1.00
N GLY A 112 -12.46 -1.65 1.30
CA GLY A 112 -13.00 -2.83 0.61
C GLY A 112 -14.48 -3.07 0.86
N HIS A 113 -14.94 -2.87 2.10
CA HIS A 113 -16.37 -2.92 2.41
C HIS A 113 -17.16 -1.83 1.67
N ALA A 114 -16.62 -0.62 1.57
CA ALA A 114 -17.28 0.47 0.85
C ALA A 114 -17.45 0.15 -0.65
N VAL A 115 -16.45 -0.47 -1.28
CA VAL A 115 -16.54 -0.89 -2.70
C VAL A 115 -17.63 -1.95 -2.92
N LEU A 116 -17.80 -2.89 -1.98
CA LEU A 116 -18.82 -3.96 -2.08
C LEU A 116 -20.23 -3.51 -1.74
N ALA A 117 -20.39 -2.36 -1.08
CA ALA A 117 -21.70 -1.83 -0.68
C ALA A 117 -22.37 -0.98 -1.78
N CYS A 118 -21.66 -0.71 -2.88
CA CYS A 118 -22.16 0.00 -4.07
C CYS A 118 -22.66 -0.99 -5.12
#